data_AF-A0A7X0B0T9-F1
#
_entry.id   AF-A0A7X0B0T9-F1
#
_cell.length_a   1.000
_cell.length_b   1.000
_cell.length_c   1.000
_cell.angle_alpha   90.00
_cell.angle_beta   90.00
_cell.angle_gamma   90.00
#
_symmetry.space_group_name_H-M   'P 1'
#
loop_
_entity.id
_entity.type
_entity.pdbx_description
1 polymer ?
#
loop_
_entity_poly.entity_id
_entity_poly.type
_entity_poly.pdbx_seq_one_letter_code
_entity_poly.pdbx_strand_id
1 'polypeptide(L)'
;MTRDPSAQSEVLAFYQTHRVSPVSQSIENLEAHFRRRRSLYHLLGLSPLTVRGRRVIEFGPGSGHNCLYTASLKPATYILVDGNRTGIDETRALMSRHGLFDETVGQVETLFLDYPARPDFDVVLCEGVTNIQKDPASLVRHIASCVAPGGILMLTCVDAVSFLPEIGRRLLARLIAPTDLPLPQRLDLVRPYFLPHVAALPGMSRLPDHWIIDVLLVPRLGRFWGLDEAIRLLDSNFDMLASSPRFGTDWRWYKTVDGNFNDQALAEFERWRHCLIDCRGHPAPAPVETVKALTQACAATCAAMEAAIAAAAPDMMPVLAELAALRPLVLAATPQTLPALDDLIDVLASWRPGERPRPTSTFTPWFGRGQQYLTLVRREAFA
;
A
#
# COMPACT_ATOMS: atom_id res chain seq x y z
N MET A 1 -9.12 -25.85 11.47
CA MET A 1 -8.03 -24.86 11.57
C MET A 1 -8.42 -23.83 12.60
N THR A 2 -7.79 -23.87 13.77
CA THR A 2 -7.92 -22.84 14.81
C THR A 2 -7.36 -21.54 14.26
N ARG A 3 -8.21 -20.51 14.14
CA ARG A 3 -7.81 -19.17 13.73
C ARG A 3 -6.87 -18.64 14.82
N ASP A 4 -5.60 -18.44 14.49
CA ASP A 4 -4.66 -17.75 15.37
C ASP A 4 -4.90 -16.24 15.23
N PRO A 5 -5.43 -15.54 16.26
CA PRO A 5 -5.67 -14.10 16.22
C PRO A 5 -4.35 -13.28 16.20
N SER A 6 -3.18 -13.91 16.36
CA SER A 6 -1.89 -13.25 16.54
C SER A 6 -1.35 -12.47 15.32
N ALA A 7 -1.96 -12.61 14.14
CA ALA A 7 -1.43 -12.01 12.91
C ALA A 7 -1.82 -10.53 12.74
N GLN A 8 -3.04 -10.13 13.13
CA GLN A 8 -3.42 -8.71 13.22
C GLN A 8 -2.81 -8.04 14.46
N SER A 9 -2.36 -8.83 15.44
CA SER A 9 -2.21 -8.35 16.81
C SER A 9 -0.99 -7.49 17.07
N GLU A 10 0.15 -7.64 16.37
CA GLU A 10 1.37 -6.90 16.74
C GLU A 10 1.44 -5.49 16.13
N VAL A 11 1.06 -5.30 14.86
CA VAL A 11 0.92 -3.94 14.29
C VAL A 11 -0.24 -3.19 14.94
N LEU A 12 -1.37 -3.86 15.18
CA LEU A 12 -2.50 -3.27 15.91
C LEU A 12 -2.10 -2.93 17.36
N ALA A 13 -1.41 -3.83 18.06
CA ALA A 13 -0.90 -3.54 19.41
C ALA A 13 0.08 -2.36 19.39
N PHE A 14 0.97 -2.27 18.42
CA PHE A 14 1.87 -1.13 18.27
C PHE A 14 1.08 0.18 18.17
N TYR A 15 0.05 0.24 17.31
CA TYR A 15 -0.78 1.44 17.19
C TYR A 15 -1.57 1.76 18.47
N GLN A 16 -2.15 0.75 19.12
CA GLN A 16 -2.90 0.92 20.37
C GLN A 16 -1.99 1.39 21.52
N THR A 17 -0.83 0.77 21.69
CA THR A 17 0.16 1.11 22.72
C THR A 17 0.67 2.54 22.56
N HIS A 18 0.96 2.95 21.33
CA HIS A 18 1.50 4.28 21.05
C HIS A 18 0.42 5.33 20.74
N ARG A 19 -0.86 4.96 20.76
CA ARG A 19 -2.00 5.81 20.36
C ARG A 19 -1.77 6.48 19.01
N VAL A 20 -1.20 5.72 18.08
CA VAL A 20 -0.88 6.19 16.73
C VAL A 20 -2.06 5.90 15.82
N SER A 21 -2.48 6.94 15.10
CA SER A 21 -3.38 6.82 13.96
C SER A 21 -2.61 7.23 12.71
N PRO A 22 -2.11 6.25 11.94
CA PRO A 22 -1.03 6.49 11.00
C PRO A 22 -1.43 7.50 9.90
N VAL A 23 -2.67 7.51 9.44
CA VAL A 23 -3.04 8.13 8.15
C VAL A 23 -3.55 9.57 8.23
N SER A 24 -3.28 10.30 9.33
CA SER A 24 -3.67 11.71 9.44
C SER A 24 -2.98 12.59 8.40
N GLN A 25 -3.76 13.49 7.80
CA GLN A 25 -3.36 14.33 6.69
C GLN A 25 -3.70 15.80 6.98
N SER A 26 -2.98 16.73 6.36
CA SER A 26 -3.46 18.11 6.34
C SER A 26 -4.64 18.23 5.37
N ILE A 27 -5.81 18.54 5.93
CA ILE A 27 -7.07 18.81 5.20
C ILE A 27 -7.53 20.26 5.37
N GLU A 28 -6.60 21.18 5.62
CA GLU A 28 -6.89 22.62 5.67
C GLU A 28 -7.63 23.08 4.40
N ASN A 29 -7.28 22.48 3.24
CA ASN A 29 -8.03 22.61 2.00
C ASN A 29 -8.80 21.32 1.69
N LEU A 30 -10.01 21.21 2.24
CA LEU A 30 -10.90 20.06 2.04
C LEU A 30 -11.25 19.83 0.56
N GLU A 31 -11.38 20.90 -0.22
CA GLU A 31 -11.70 20.79 -1.65
C GLU A 31 -10.56 20.13 -2.43
N ALA A 32 -9.31 20.54 -2.17
CA ALA A 32 -8.13 19.92 -2.76
C ALA A 32 -8.03 18.44 -2.37
N HIS A 33 -8.35 18.09 -1.13
CA HIS A 33 -8.44 16.71 -0.66
C HIS A 33 -9.48 15.90 -1.45
N PHE A 34 -10.69 16.42 -1.60
CA PHE A 34 -11.76 15.78 -2.36
C PHE A 34 -11.41 15.65 -3.84
N ARG A 35 -10.72 16.64 -4.43
CA ARG A 35 -10.21 16.55 -5.80
C ARG A 35 -9.22 15.38 -5.96
N ARG A 36 -8.29 15.19 -5.04
CA ARG A 36 -7.35 14.05 -5.07
C ARG A 36 -8.08 12.71 -4.98
N ARG A 37 -9.01 12.56 -4.03
CA ARG A 37 -9.80 11.32 -3.86
C ARG A 37 -10.69 11.04 -5.07
N ARG A 38 -11.34 12.07 -5.63
CA ARG A 38 -12.11 11.94 -6.88
C ARG A 38 -11.24 11.48 -8.05
N SER A 39 -10.04 12.04 -8.20
CA SER A 39 -9.11 11.63 -9.26
C SER A 39 -8.70 10.16 -9.11
N LEU A 40 -8.40 9.71 -7.89
CA LEU A 40 -8.13 8.29 -7.62
C LEU A 40 -9.33 7.40 -7.98
N TYR A 41 -10.53 7.76 -7.52
CA TYR A 41 -11.76 7.00 -7.85
C TYR A 41 -11.97 6.91 -9.37
N HIS A 42 -11.76 8.01 -10.09
CA HIS A 42 -11.86 8.00 -11.55
C HIS A 42 -10.82 7.08 -12.21
N LEU A 43 -9.57 7.11 -11.73
CA LEU A 43 -8.54 6.17 -12.19
C LEU A 43 -8.96 4.71 -11.98
N LEU A 44 -9.65 4.46 -10.88
CA LEU A 44 -10.16 3.16 -10.45
C LEU A 44 -11.52 2.75 -11.03
N GLY A 45 -12.05 3.51 -12.01
CA GLY A 45 -13.33 3.21 -12.64
C GLY A 45 -14.56 3.49 -11.75
N LEU A 46 -14.36 4.16 -10.61
CA LEU A 46 -15.40 4.51 -9.66
C LEU A 46 -15.94 5.91 -9.97
N SER A 47 -17.18 5.98 -10.45
CA SER A 47 -17.89 7.25 -10.58
C SER A 47 -18.57 7.62 -9.25
N PRO A 48 -18.92 8.89 -8.99
CA PRO A 48 -19.77 9.24 -7.85
C PRO A 48 -21.08 8.45 -7.77
N LEU A 49 -21.63 8.01 -8.91
CA LEU A 49 -22.86 7.21 -8.98
C LEU A 49 -22.65 5.75 -8.53
N THR A 50 -21.39 5.30 -8.51
CA THR A 50 -21.02 3.99 -7.97
C THR A 50 -21.16 3.96 -6.44
N VAL A 51 -21.15 5.11 -5.77
CA VAL A 51 -21.24 5.23 -4.31
C VAL A 51 -22.60 5.80 -3.87
N ARG A 52 -23.11 6.81 -4.58
CA ARG A 52 -24.36 7.50 -4.22
C ARG A 52 -25.54 6.53 -4.15
N GLY A 53 -26.24 6.54 -3.01
CA GLY A 53 -27.39 5.68 -2.77
C GLY A 53 -27.07 4.18 -2.71
N ARG A 54 -25.79 3.80 -2.58
CA ARG A 54 -25.34 2.40 -2.49
C ARG A 54 -25.01 1.98 -1.07
N ARG A 55 -24.97 0.67 -0.83
CA ARG A 55 -24.47 0.09 0.42
C ARG A 55 -22.96 -0.05 0.32
N VAL A 56 -22.25 0.65 1.18
CA VAL A 56 -20.78 0.73 1.17
C VAL A 56 -20.23 0.23 2.49
N ILE A 57 -19.15 -0.54 2.43
CA ILE A 57 -18.36 -0.92 3.60
C ILE A 57 -16.89 -0.58 3.36
N GLU A 58 -16.23 -0.07 4.37
CA GLU A 58 -14.79 0.21 4.37
C GLU A 58 -14.11 -0.48 5.55
N PHE A 59 -13.15 -1.33 5.23
CA PHE A 59 -12.29 -2.03 6.20
C PHE A 59 -11.00 -1.24 6.38
N GLY A 60 -10.70 -0.86 7.62
CA GLY A 60 -9.51 -0.09 7.98
C GLY A 60 -9.57 1.39 7.58
N PRO A 61 -10.61 2.15 8.01
CA PRO A 61 -10.72 3.59 7.72
C PRO A 61 -9.57 4.45 8.30
N GLY A 62 -8.81 3.92 9.27
CA GLY A 62 -7.72 4.63 9.92
C GLY A 62 -8.21 5.87 10.66
N SER A 63 -7.67 7.06 10.32
CA SER A 63 -8.11 8.34 10.90
C SER A 63 -9.31 8.98 10.17
N GLY A 64 -9.92 8.28 9.20
CA GLY A 64 -11.17 8.72 8.58
C GLY A 64 -11.04 9.77 7.49
N HIS A 65 -9.83 10.22 7.15
CA HIS A 65 -9.62 11.29 6.16
C HIS A 65 -10.13 10.90 4.77
N ASN A 66 -9.91 9.66 4.36
CA ASN A 66 -10.44 9.13 3.10
C ASN A 66 -11.96 8.96 3.15
N CYS A 67 -12.51 8.58 4.31
CA CYS A 67 -13.94 8.38 4.53
C CYS A 67 -14.76 9.65 4.27
N LEU A 68 -14.20 10.84 4.54
CA LEU A 68 -14.88 12.11 4.28
C LEU A 68 -15.35 12.22 2.83
N TYR A 69 -14.51 11.83 1.87
CA TYR A 69 -14.90 11.89 0.46
C TYR A 69 -16.00 10.88 0.16
N THR A 70 -15.86 9.63 0.59
CA THR A 70 -16.87 8.57 0.40
C THR A 70 -18.23 8.97 0.98
N ALA A 71 -18.25 9.44 2.23
CA ALA A 71 -19.46 9.91 2.89
C ALA A 71 -20.10 11.11 2.16
N SER A 72 -19.30 12.04 1.64
CA SER A 72 -19.80 13.20 0.88
C SER A 72 -20.57 12.81 -0.40
N LEU A 73 -20.38 11.59 -0.91
CA LEU A 73 -21.10 11.08 -2.08
C LEU A 73 -22.52 10.57 -1.74
N LYS A 74 -22.88 10.54 -0.45
CA LYS A 74 -24.20 10.14 0.07
C LYS A 74 -24.57 8.69 -0.28
N PRO A 75 -23.82 7.70 0.21
CA PRO A 75 -24.26 6.29 0.15
C PRO A 75 -25.59 6.11 0.91
N ALA A 76 -26.35 5.05 0.59
CA ALA A 76 -27.55 4.70 1.34
C ALA A 76 -27.20 4.15 2.74
N THR A 77 -26.06 3.47 2.84
CA THR A 77 -25.47 3.01 4.10
C THR A 77 -23.96 2.97 3.94
N TYR A 78 -23.23 3.42 4.96
CA TYR A 78 -21.78 3.39 4.97
C TYR A 78 -21.26 2.81 6.28
N ILE A 79 -20.73 1.59 6.23
CA ILE A 79 -20.22 0.88 7.41
C ILE A 79 -18.69 0.97 7.44
N LEU A 80 -18.16 1.41 8.57
CA LEU A 80 -16.73 1.51 8.83
C LEU A 80 -16.32 0.42 9.82
N VAL A 81 -15.39 -0.45 9.43
CA VAL A 81 -14.93 -1.59 10.25
C VAL A 81 -13.46 -1.40 10.60
N ASP A 82 -13.13 -1.38 11.89
CA ASP A 82 -11.74 -1.30 12.37
C ASP A 82 -11.58 -2.04 13.71
N GLY A 83 -10.39 -2.59 13.97
CA GLY A 83 -10.03 -3.16 15.27
C GLY A 83 -9.37 -2.14 16.21
N ASN A 84 -8.95 -0.99 15.68
CA ASN A 84 -8.30 0.07 16.46
C ASN A 84 -9.33 1.08 16.97
N ARG A 85 -9.67 0.97 18.27
CA ARG A 85 -10.56 1.93 18.97
C ARG A 85 -10.18 3.38 18.71
N THR A 86 -8.88 3.71 18.76
CA THR A 86 -8.40 5.08 18.52
C THR A 86 -8.75 5.57 17.12
N GLY A 87 -8.58 4.73 16.09
CA GLY A 87 -8.98 5.07 14.72
C GLY A 87 -10.49 5.27 14.56
N ILE A 88 -11.30 4.45 15.22
CA ILE A 88 -12.76 4.58 15.22
C ILE A 88 -13.19 5.92 15.81
N ASP A 89 -12.65 6.25 16.98
CA ASP A 89 -13.01 7.46 17.72
C ASP A 89 -12.57 8.72 16.95
N GLU A 90 -11.37 8.72 16.38
CA GLU A 90 -10.87 9.80 15.52
C GLU A 90 -11.70 9.96 14.24
N THR A 91 -12.02 8.84 13.57
CA THR A 91 -12.85 8.86 12.36
C THR A 91 -14.22 9.45 12.66
N ARG A 92 -14.84 9.06 13.77
CA ARG A 92 -16.12 9.63 14.21
C ARG A 92 -15.99 11.13 14.45
N ALA A 93 -15.02 11.54 15.26
CA ALA A 93 -14.81 12.95 15.59
C ALA A 93 -14.59 13.80 14.32
N LEU A 94 -13.78 13.31 13.38
CA LEU A 94 -13.49 13.98 12.12
C LEU A 94 -14.74 14.10 11.25
N MET A 95 -15.47 13.00 11.04
CA MET A 95 -16.67 13.02 10.21
C MET A 95 -17.78 13.87 10.83
N SER A 96 -17.99 13.81 12.14
CA SER A 96 -18.95 14.66 12.85
C SER A 96 -18.59 16.15 12.72
N ARG A 97 -17.31 16.51 12.83
CA ARG A 97 -16.84 17.89 12.64
C ARG A 97 -17.18 18.45 11.25
N HIS A 98 -17.24 17.59 10.24
CA HIS A 98 -17.60 17.97 8.87
C HIS A 98 -19.07 17.75 8.52
N GLY A 99 -19.91 17.34 9.48
CA GLY A 99 -21.34 17.07 9.24
C GLY A 99 -21.58 15.88 8.30
N LEU A 100 -20.66 14.90 8.30
CA LEU A 100 -20.70 13.72 7.43
C LEU A 100 -20.88 12.41 8.22
N PHE A 101 -21.24 12.52 9.51
CA PHE A 101 -21.57 11.39 10.37
C PHE A 101 -23.03 11.51 10.79
N ASP A 102 -23.92 10.89 10.01
CA ASP A 102 -25.37 10.88 10.20
C ASP A 102 -25.88 9.43 10.37
N GLU A 103 -27.20 9.24 10.37
CA GLU A 103 -27.84 7.93 10.54
C GLU A 103 -27.49 6.89 9.46
N THR A 104 -26.95 7.32 8.32
CA THR A 104 -26.51 6.42 7.25
C THR A 104 -25.11 5.85 7.50
N VAL A 105 -24.36 6.41 8.44
CA VAL A 105 -22.98 6.01 8.75
C VAL A 105 -22.92 5.18 10.02
N GLY A 106 -22.48 3.93 9.89
CA GLY A 106 -22.25 3.00 11.00
C GLY A 106 -20.77 2.75 11.25
N GLN A 107 -20.42 2.44 12.50
CA GLN A 107 -19.08 1.99 12.88
C GLN A 107 -19.17 0.66 13.63
N VAL A 108 -18.28 -0.27 13.32
CA VAL A 108 -18.18 -1.58 13.97
C VAL A 108 -16.74 -1.78 14.42
N GLU A 109 -16.54 -1.85 15.74
CA GLU A 109 -15.24 -2.24 16.31
C GLU A 109 -15.11 -3.75 16.30
N THR A 110 -14.34 -4.29 15.37
CA THR A 110 -14.04 -5.72 15.31
C THR A 110 -12.82 -5.99 14.44
N LEU A 111 -12.18 -7.13 14.64
CA LEU A 111 -11.14 -7.62 13.74
C LEU A 111 -11.76 -7.95 12.38
N PHE A 112 -11.01 -7.71 11.30
CA PHE A 112 -11.57 -7.86 9.95
C PHE A 112 -12.09 -9.27 9.67
N LEU A 113 -11.43 -10.31 10.20
CA LEU A 113 -11.84 -11.71 10.01
C LEU A 113 -13.00 -12.16 10.92
N ASP A 114 -13.34 -11.35 11.92
CA ASP A 114 -14.44 -11.59 12.86
C ASP A 114 -15.72 -10.86 12.45
N TYR A 115 -15.63 -9.92 11.51
CA TYR A 115 -16.80 -9.32 10.89
C TYR A 115 -17.65 -10.41 10.18
N PRO A 116 -18.99 -10.41 10.33
CA PRO A 116 -19.84 -11.42 9.72
C PRO A 116 -19.95 -11.20 8.21
N ALA A 117 -19.04 -11.80 7.45
CA ALA A 117 -18.97 -11.71 6.00
C ALA A 117 -20.26 -12.18 5.31
N ARG A 118 -20.91 -11.27 4.55
CA ARG A 118 -22.14 -11.51 3.79
C ARG A 118 -22.16 -10.64 2.53
N PRO A 119 -22.65 -11.12 1.38
CA PRO A 119 -22.63 -10.41 0.10
C PRO A 119 -23.66 -9.28 0.03
N ASP A 120 -23.55 -8.31 0.94
CA ASP A 120 -24.57 -7.30 1.23
C ASP A 120 -24.15 -5.89 0.79
N PHE A 121 -22.95 -5.73 0.22
CA PHE A 121 -22.42 -4.41 -0.13
C PHE A 121 -22.16 -4.26 -1.62
N ASP A 122 -22.65 -3.17 -2.18
CA ASP A 122 -22.46 -2.86 -3.60
C ASP A 122 -21.03 -2.34 -3.85
N VAL A 123 -20.40 -1.75 -2.82
CA VAL A 123 -19.00 -1.31 -2.84
C VAL A 123 -18.31 -1.72 -1.53
N VAL A 124 -17.19 -2.43 -1.66
CA VAL A 124 -16.31 -2.82 -0.54
C VAL A 124 -14.95 -2.15 -0.75
N LEU A 125 -14.50 -1.39 0.24
CA LEU A 125 -13.22 -0.67 0.22
C LEU A 125 -12.28 -1.28 1.27
N CYS A 126 -11.02 -1.52 0.90
CA CYS A 126 -9.98 -1.97 1.81
C CYS A 126 -8.61 -1.40 1.37
N GLU A 127 -8.23 -0.28 1.99
CA GLU A 127 -7.04 0.51 1.64
C GLU A 127 -6.00 0.41 2.77
N GLY A 128 -4.74 0.12 2.41
CA GLY A 128 -3.61 0.11 3.33
C GLY A 128 -3.55 -1.02 4.35
N VAL A 129 -4.30 -2.11 4.14
CA VAL A 129 -4.43 -3.20 5.14
C VAL A 129 -3.67 -4.47 4.74
N THR A 130 -3.65 -4.82 3.46
CA THR A 130 -3.19 -6.14 2.98
C THR A 130 -1.70 -6.38 3.23
N ASN A 131 -0.88 -5.32 3.17
CA ASN A 131 0.57 -5.37 3.24
C ASN A 131 1.16 -5.50 4.65
N ILE A 132 0.32 -5.57 5.69
CA ILE A 132 0.73 -5.77 7.08
C ILE A 132 0.23 -7.13 7.64
N GLN A 133 -0.30 -8.00 6.78
CA GLN A 133 -0.87 -9.29 7.18
C GLN A 133 0.10 -10.45 6.94
N LYS A 134 0.14 -11.42 7.86
CA LYS A 134 0.86 -12.69 7.65
C LYS A 134 0.22 -13.54 6.55
N ASP A 135 -1.12 -13.57 6.50
CA ASP A 135 -1.91 -14.26 5.49
C ASP A 135 -2.87 -13.29 4.77
N PRO A 136 -2.36 -12.49 3.83
CA PRO A 136 -3.19 -11.56 3.06
C PRO A 136 -4.26 -12.29 2.24
N ALA A 137 -4.02 -13.53 1.81
CA ALA A 137 -4.97 -14.27 0.97
C ALA A 137 -6.27 -14.59 1.72
N SER A 138 -6.17 -15.08 2.97
CA SER A 138 -7.35 -15.35 3.79
C SER A 138 -8.14 -14.07 4.10
N LEU A 139 -7.44 -12.97 4.40
CA LEU A 139 -8.08 -11.68 4.61
C LEU A 139 -8.83 -11.20 3.35
N VAL A 140 -8.16 -11.22 2.21
CA VAL A 140 -8.75 -10.75 0.94
C VAL A 140 -9.96 -11.59 0.56
N ARG A 141 -9.91 -12.93 0.71
CA ARG A 141 -11.10 -13.79 0.49
C ARG A 141 -12.26 -13.42 1.40
N HIS A 142 -11.98 -13.17 2.68
CA HIS A 142 -13.00 -12.77 3.64
C HIS A 142 -13.65 -11.43 3.23
N ILE A 143 -12.85 -10.40 2.98
CA ILE A 143 -13.34 -9.08 2.56
C ILE A 143 -14.10 -9.16 1.23
N ALA A 144 -13.59 -9.91 0.25
CA ALA A 144 -14.24 -10.12 -1.04
C ALA A 144 -15.61 -10.81 -0.92
N SER A 145 -15.81 -11.64 0.10
CA SER A 145 -17.11 -12.31 0.32
C SER A 145 -18.22 -11.33 0.74
N CYS A 146 -17.86 -10.12 1.18
CA CYS A 146 -18.81 -9.06 1.51
C CYS A 146 -19.42 -8.36 0.28
N VAL A 147 -18.84 -8.56 -0.90
CA VAL A 147 -19.25 -7.86 -2.13
C VAL A 147 -20.50 -8.53 -2.70
N ALA A 148 -21.58 -7.79 -2.93
CA ALA A 148 -22.76 -8.30 -3.61
C ALA A 148 -22.44 -8.74 -5.06
N PRO A 149 -23.20 -9.67 -5.69
CA PRO A 149 -23.09 -9.92 -7.13
C PRO A 149 -23.21 -8.62 -7.93
N GLY A 150 -22.35 -8.41 -8.93
CA GLY A 150 -22.24 -7.15 -9.68
C GLY A 150 -21.60 -5.98 -8.90
N GLY A 151 -21.32 -6.18 -7.62
CA GLY A 151 -20.69 -5.19 -6.74
C GLY A 151 -19.19 -5.06 -6.99
N ILE A 152 -18.60 -4.05 -6.36
CA ILE A 152 -17.21 -3.65 -6.57
C ILE A 152 -16.37 -3.88 -5.31
N LEU A 153 -15.16 -4.38 -5.50
CA LEU A 153 -14.12 -4.48 -4.50
C LEU A 153 -12.95 -3.58 -4.87
N MET A 154 -12.60 -2.65 -3.99
CA MET A 154 -11.37 -1.86 -4.08
C MET A 154 -10.39 -2.34 -3.01
N LEU A 155 -9.21 -2.74 -3.46
CA LEU A 155 -8.10 -3.20 -2.61
C LEU A 155 -6.85 -2.37 -2.88
N THR A 156 -5.92 -2.44 -1.94
CA THR A 156 -4.53 -2.06 -2.19
C THR A 156 -3.62 -3.27 -2.11
N CYS A 157 -2.50 -3.21 -2.82
CA CYS A 157 -1.45 -4.21 -2.90
C CYS A 157 -0.09 -3.52 -2.82
N VAL A 158 0.94 -4.26 -2.41
CA VAL A 158 2.32 -3.75 -2.35
C VAL A 158 3.26 -4.78 -2.92
N ASP A 159 3.99 -4.36 -3.95
CA ASP A 159 4.97 -5.15 -4.65
C ASP A 159 6.39 -4.93 -4.10
N ALA A 160 7.25 -5.95 -4.17
CA ALA A 160 8.65 -5.77 -3.79
C ALA A 160 9.36 -4.73 -4.68
N VAL A 161 9.02 -4.67 -5.98
CA VAL A 161 9.54 -3.67 -6.91
C VAL A 161 9.11 -2.27 -6.49
N SER A 162 7.85 -2.10 -6.07
CA SER A 162 7.30 -0.79 -5.72
C SER A 162 7.77 -0.25 -4.38
N PHE A 163 8.20 -1.14 -3.47
CA PHE A 163 8.50 -0.83 -2.09
C PHE A 163 9.99 -0.95 -1.74
N LEU A 164 10.82 -1.37 -2.70
CA LEU A 164 12.27 -1.47 -2.54
C LEU A 164 12.91 -0.21 -1.93
N PRO A 165 12.66 1.02 -2.44
CA PRO A 165 13.27 2.20 -1.84
C PRO A 165 12.74 2.52 -0.43
N GLU A 166 11.53 2.11 -0.08
CA GLU A 166 11.01 2.19 1.30
C GLU A 166 11.72 1.19 2.22
N ILE A 167 12.01 -0.03 1.78
CA ILE A 167 12.83 -0.99 2.56
C ILE A 167 14.26 -0.46 2.75
N GLY A 168 14.85 0.15 1.71
CA GLY A 168 16.14 0.82 1.84
C GLY A 168 16.13 1.93 2.90
N ARG A 169 15.07 2.76 2.93
CA ARG A 169 14.90 3.79 3.99
C ARG A 169 14.70 3.16 5.37
N ARG A 170 13.96 2.05 5.49
CA ARG A 170 13.81 1.31 6.75
C ARG A 170 15.15 0.80 7.27
N LEU A 171 16.00 0.27 6.39
CA LEU A 171 17.34 -0.15 6.74
C LEU A 171 18.16 1.04 7.26
N LEU A 172 18.20 2.15 6.53
CA LEU A 172 18.88 3.37 6.99
C LEU A 172 18.35 3.86 8.35
N ALA A 173 17.02 3.84 8.55
CA ALA A 173 16.42 4.20 9.84
C ALA A 173 16.87 3.28 10.98
N ARG A 174 16.99 1.96 10.71
CA ARG A 174 17.50 0.97 11.67
C ARG A 174 18.98 1.20 12.01
N LEU A 175 19.79 1.66 11.05
CA LEU A 175 21.21 2.00 11.28
C LEU A 175 21.37 3.30 12.07
N ILE A 176 20.43 4.23 11.95
CA ILE A 176 20.42 5.51 12.69
C ILE A 176 19.89 5.32 14.13
N ALA A 177 18.82 4.53 14.28
CA ALA A 177 18.11 4.36 15.55
C ALA A 177 17.90 2.88 15.87
N PRO A 178 18.62 2.33 16.85
CA PRO A 178 18.42 0.99 17.39
C PRO A 178 16.96 0.71 17.81
N THR A 179 16.54 -0.56 17.71
CA THR A 179 15.14 -0.98 17.95
C THR A 179 14.78 -1.09 19.43
N ASP A 180 15.77 -1.15 20.32
CA ASP A 180 15.63 -1.19 21.78
C ASP A 180 15.31 0.18 22.38
N LEU A 181 15.50 1.27 21.62
CA LEU A 181 15.13 2.61 22.04
C LEU A 181 13.60 2.81 22.01
N PRO A 182 13.03 3.58 22.96
CA PRO A 182 11.64 4.00 22.92
C PRO A 182 11.28 4.74 21.63
N LEU A 183 10.03 4.57 21.14
CA LEU A 183 9.56 5.18 19.89
C LEU A 183 9.83 6.70 19.77
N PRO A 184 9.57 7.54 20.80
CA PRO A 184 9.87 8.97 20.70
C PRO A 184 11.35 9.27 20.45
N GLN A 185 12.25 8.53 21.13
CA GLN A 185 13.68 8.70 20.95
C GLN A 185 14.13 8.23 19.56
N ARG A 186 13.58 7.12 19.07
CA ARG A 186 13.84 6.64 17.70
C ARG A 186 13.40 7.69 16.67
N LEU A 187 12.21 8.27 16.85
CA LEU A 187 11.69 9.32 15.98
C LEU A 187 12.60 10.54 15.96
N ASP A 188 13.05 11.01 17.12
CA ASP A 188 13.94 12.18 17.23
C ASP A 188 15.29 11.96 16.51
N LEU A 189 15.81 10.73 16.53
CA LEU A 189 17.06 10.38 15.86
C LEU A 189 16.91 10.33 14.33
N VAL A 190 15.83 9.72 13.82
CA VAL A 190 15.67 9.51 12.37
C VAL A 190 15.06 10.73 11.66
N ARG A 191 14.28 11.56 12.37
CA ARG A 191 13.54 12.69 11.79
C ARG A 191 14.44 13.64 10.99
N PRO A 192 15.58 14.14 11.50
CA PRO A 192 16.44 15.07 10.74
C PRO A 192 16.97 14.46 9.43
N TYR A 193 17.17 13.15 9.40
CA TYR A 193 17.66 12.43 8.22
C TYR A 193 16.58 12.31 7.14
N PHE A 194 15.33 11.99 7.51
CA PHE A 194 14.27 11.70 6.55
C PHE A 194 13.37 12.88 6.18
N LEU A 195 13.44 14.02 6.89
CA LEU A 195 12.69 15.22 6.50
C LEU A 195 12.96 15.65 5.03
N PRO A 196 14.22 15.68 4.54
CA PRO A 196 14.51 15.94 3.12
C PRO A 196 13.89 14.92 2.17
N HIS A 197 13.78 13.65 2.57
CA HIS A 197 13.17 12.60 1.74
C HIS A 197 11.66 12.85 1.60
N VAL A 198 10.98 13.12 2.71
CA VAL A 198 9.54 13.43 2.71
C VAL A 198 9.26 14.68 1.89
N ALA A 199 10.10 15.73 2.03
CA ALA A 199 9.98 16.96 1.26
C ALA A 199 10.19 16.76 -0.26
N ALA A 200 10.96 15.75 -0.65
CA ALA A 200 11.23 15.44 -2.04
C ALA A 200 10.10 14.66 -2.74
N LEU A 201 9.11 14.15 -2.00
CA LEU A 201 7.98 13.39 -2.55
C LEU A 201 6.84 14.32 -3.01
N PRO A 202 6.58 14.45 -4.33
CA PRO A 202 5.51 15.31 -4.82
C PRO A 202 4.13 14.83 -4.35
N GLY A 203 3.30 15.77 -3.89
CA GLY A 203 1.92 15.47 -3.48
C GLY A 203 1.78 14.73 -2.15
N MET A 204 2.86 14.63 -1.36
CA MET A 204 2.82 14.09 0.00
C MET A 204 1.81 14.86 0.87
N SER A 205 0.74 14.20 1.29
CA SER A 205 -0.34 14.79 2.10
C SER A 205 -0.26 14.44 3.59
N ARG A 206 0.53 13.42 3.92
CA ARG A 206 0.69 12.90 5.26
C ARG A 206 1.72 13.71 6.04
N LEU A 207 1.46 13.88 7.35
CA LEU A 207 2.41 14.54 8.23
C LEU A 207 3.76 13.77 8.27
N PRO A 208 4.92 14.45 8.21
CA PRO A 208 6.22 13.78 8.14
C PRO A 208 6.44 12.74 9.25
N ASP A 209 6.14 13.09 10.50
CA ASP A 209 6.31 12.19 11.65
C ASP A 209 5.44 10.95 11.52
N HIS A 210 4.20 11.11 11.06
CA HIS A 210 3.28 10.00 10.88
C HIS A 210 3.77 9.05 9.78
N TRP A 211 4.33 9.61 8.70
CA TRP A 211 4.94 8.80 7.65
C TRP A 211 6.18 8.06 8.14
N ILE A 212 7.06 8.73 8.89
CA ILE A 212 8.26 8.11 9.47
C ILE A 212 7.87 6.97 10.41
N ILE A 213 6.91 7.19 11.31
CA ILE A 213 6.48 6.15 12.25
C ILE A 213 5.94 4.94 11.49
N ASP A 214 5.05 5.15 10.54
CA ASP A 214 4.31 4.08 9.91
C ASP A 214 5.01 3.39 8.74
N VAL A 215 5.97 4.06 8.10
CA VAL A 215 6.74 3.46 7.01
C VAL A 215 8.08 2.96 7.52
N LEU A 216 8.71 3.67 8.47
CA LEU A 216 10.09 3.38 8.89
C LEU A 216 10.17 2.65 10.25
N LEU A 217 9.38 3.08 11.24
CA LEU A 217 9.58 2.63 12.63
C LEU A 217 8.63 1.53 13.08
N VAL A 218 7.47 1.39 12.42
CA VAL A 218 6.49 0.33 12.69
C VAL A 218 7.11 -1.04 12.47
N PRO A 219 6.84 -2.04 13.34
CA PRO A 219 7.16 -3.42 13.04
C PRO A 219 6.58 -3.82 11.69
N ARG A 220 7.39 -4.38 10.79
CA ARG A 220 6.87 -4.91 9.53
C ARG A 220 6.47 -6.35 9.75
N LEU A 221 5.19 -6.63 9.52
CA LEU A 221 4.65 -7.98 9.50
C LEU A 221 4.27 -8.37 8.08
N GLY A 222 4.36 -9.66 7.80
CA GLY A 222 3.85 -10.24 6.58
C GLY A 222 4.84 -10.26 5.44
N ARG A 223 4.29 -10.34 4.22
CA ARG A 223 5.05 -10.43 2.97
C ARG A 223 4.50 -9.43 1.96
N PHE A 224 5.29 -9.16 0.92
CA PHE A 224 4.75 -8.47 -0.26
C PHE A 224 3.59 -9.27 -0.85
N TRP A 225 2.57 -8.53 -1.27
CA TRP A 225 1.34 -9.07 -1.86
C TRP A 225 0.99 -8.19 -3.05
N GLY A 226 1.32 -8.70 -4.24
CA GLY A 226 1.18 -7.96 -5.49
C GLY A 226 -0.25 -7.98 -6.05
N LEU A 227 -0.48 -7.13 -7.06
CA LEU A 227 -1.75 -7.10 -7.80
C LEU A 227 -2.04 -8.43 -8.49
N ASP A 228 -1.01 -9.07 -9.03
CA ASP A 228 -1.06 -10.38 -9.66
C ASP A 228 -1.62 -11.45 -8.73
N GLU A 229 -1.18 -11.46 -7.47
CA GLU A 229 -1.68 -12.39 -6.47
C GLU A 229 -3.15 -12.14 -6.13
N ALA A 230 -3.55 -10.87 -5.97
CA ALA A 230 -4.95 -10.51 -5.71
C ALA A 230 -5.89 -10.91 -6.86
N ILE A 231 -5.47 -10.65 -8.11
CA ILE A 231 -6.24 -11.00 -9.31
C ILE A 231 -6.40 -12.53 -9.40
N ARG A 232 -5.31 -13.29 -9.30
CA ARG A 232 -5.36 -14.77 -9.37
C ARG A 232 -6.17 -15.38 -8.23
N LEU A 233 -6.09 -14.80 -7.03
CA LEU A 233 -6.82 -15.27 -5.86
C LEU A 233 -8.35 -15.19 -6.06
N LEU A 234 -8.81 -14.15 -6.74
CA LEU A 234 -10.23 -13.82 -6.90
C LEU A 234 -10.78 -14.15 -8.29
N ASP A 235 -9.95 -14.70 -9.17
CA ASP A 235 -10.24 -14.94 -10.59
C ASP A 235 -11.50 -15.77 -10.83
N SER A 236 -11.88 -16.67 -9.92
CA SER A 236 -13.09 -17.48 -10.08
C SER A 236 -14.38 -16.68 -10.00
N ASN A 237 -14.38 -15.55 -9.28
CA ASN A 237 -15.59 -14.79 -8.95
C ASN A 237 -15.53 -13.31 -9.34
N PHE A 238 -14.38 -12.81 -9.77
CA PHE A 238 -14.17 -11.39 -10.01
C PHE A 238 -13.45 -11.15 -11.34
N ASP A 239 -13.77 -10.02 -11.96
CA ASP A 239 -13.04 -9.48 -13.12
C ASP A 239 -12.38 -8.16 -12.76
N MET A 240 -11.15 -7.94 -13.21
CA MET A 240 -10.45 -6.68 -13.03
C MET A 240 -11.15 -5.58 -13.80
N LEU A 241 -11.49 -4.49 -13.09
CA LEU A 241 -12.07 -3.29 -13.65
C LEU A 241 -10.99 -2.25 -13.97
N ALA A 242 -10.12 -1.96 -13.00
CA ALA A 242 -9.13 -0.89 -13.13
C ALA A 242 -8.03 -0.99 -12.05
N SER A 243 -6.98 -0.20 -12.22
CA SER A 243 -5.89 -0.08 -11.25
C SER A 243 -5.31 1.34 -11.22
N SER A 244 -4.59 1.65 -10.14
CA SER A 244 -3.72 2.82 -10.05
C SER A 244 -2.36 2.39 -9.47
N PRO A 245 -1.24 2.52 -10.21
CA PRO A 245 -1.14 3.07 -11.56
C PRO A 245 -1.89 2.22 -12.59
N ARG A 246 -2.31 2.85 -13.69
CA ARG A 246 -2.86 2.14 -14.86
C ARG A 246 -1.69 1.59 -15.68
N PHE A 247 -1.73 0.30 -15.98
CA PHE A 247 -0.61 -0.41 -16.61
C PHE A 247 -1.00 -1.20 -17.87
N GLY A 248 -2.14 -0.89 -18.49
CA GLY A 248 -2.54 -1.61 -19.71
C GLY A 248 -3.55 -0.86 -20.54
N THR A 249 -3.58 -1.20 -21.83
CA THR A 249 -4.65 -0.83 -22.76
C THR A 249 -5.27 -2.10 -23.29
N ASP A 250 -6.60 -2.15 -23.34
CA ASP A 250 -7.35 -3.27 -23.88
C ASP A 250 -7.93 -2.89 -25.24
N TRP A 251 -7.38 -3.48 -26.29
CA TRP A 251 -7.79 -3.26 -27.69
C TRP A 251 -8.77 -4.34 -28.18
N ARG A 252 -9.17 -5.28 -27.31
CA ARG A 252 -10.12 -6.32 -27.70
C ARG A 252 -11.43 -5.68 -28.14
N TRP A 253 -11.99 -6.21 -29.22
CA TRP A 253 -13.29 -5.76 -29.68
C TRP A 253 -14.37 -6.33 -28.76
N TYR A 254 -15.27 -5.49 -28.25
CA TYR A 254 -16.30 -5.93 -27.29
C TYR A 254 -17.23 -7.04 -27.82
N LYS A 255 -17.25 -7.31 -29.13
CA LYS A 255 -18.02 -8.40 -29.73
C LYS A 255 -17.27 -9.71 -29.86
N THR A 256 -15.94 -9.70 -29.71
CA THR A 256 -15.11 -10.91 -29.70
C THR A 256 -14.89 -11.30 -28.25
N VAL A 257 -15.97 -11.63 -27.53
CA VAL A 257 -15.98 -11.93 -26.07
C VAL A 257 -15.31 -13.29 -25.79
N ASP A 258 -14.13 -13.45 -26.36
CA ASP A 258 -13.26 -14.59 -26.21
C ASP A 258 -12.11 -14.08 -25.30
N GLY A 259 -12.19 -14.39 -24.01
CA GLY A 259 -11.08 -14.18 -23.08
C GLY A 259 -11.43 -13.56 -21.74
N ASN A 260 -10.65 -13.96 -20.73
CA ASN A 260 -10.74 -13.50 -19.35
C ASN A 260 -10.08 -12.10 -19.19
N PHE A 261 -10.80 -11.12 -18.62
CA PHE A 261 -10.26 -9.79 -18.33
C PHE A 261 -9.02 -9.86 -17.44
N ASN A 262 -8.98 -10.83 -16.54
CA ASN A 262 -7.87 -11.02 -15.62
C ASN A 262 -6.59 -11.50 -16.32
N ASP A 263 -6.70 -12.37 -17.33
CA ASP A 263 -5.53 -12.86 -18.06
C ASP A 263 -4.82 -11.72 -18.81
N GLN A 264 -5.60 -10.86 -19.47
CA GLN A 264 -5.07 -9.67 -20.13
C GLN A 264 -4.44 -8.71 -19.13
N ALA A 265 -5.09 -8.47 -18.00
CA ALA A 265 -4.55 -7.62 -16.95
C ALA A 265 -3.23 -8.16 -16.37
N LEU A 266 -3.15 -9.47 -16.12
CA LEU A 266 -1.94 -10.12 -15.63
C LEU A 266 -0.80 -10.02 -16.65
N ALA A 267 -1.09 -10.26 -17.93
CA ALA A 267 -0.10 -10.14 -19.00
C ALA A 267 0.46 -8.71 -19.13
N GLU A 268 -0.40 -7.70 -19.05
CA GLU A 268 0.04 -6.31 -19.05
C GLU A 268 0.80 -5.96 -17.76
N PHE A 269 0.33 -6.40 -16.59
CA PHE A 269 1.05 -6.15 -15.34
C PHE A 269 2.49 -6.67 -15.38
N GLU A 270 2.72 -7.88 -15.87
CA GLU A 270 4.07 -8.45 -16.03
C GLU A 270 4.99 -7.63 -16.96
N ARG A 271 4.44 -6.89 -17.91
CA ARG A 271 5.23 -6.03 -18.83
C ARG A 271 5.58 -4.67 -18.24
N TRP A 272 4.78 -4.20 -17.29
CA TRP A 272 4.84 -2.85 -16.73
C TRP A 272 5.25 -2.83 -15.24
N ARG A 273 5.42 -3.99 -14.60
CA ARG A 273 5.74 -4.12 -13.17
C ARG A 273 7.02 -3.39 -12.79
N HIS A 274 8.05 -3.37 -13.65
CA HIS A 274 9.29 -2.62 -13.39
C HIS A 274 9.05 -1.13 -13.22
N CYS A 275 8.00 -0.58 -13.84
CA CYS A 275 7.65 0.85 -13.74
C CYS A 275 7.18 1.26 -12.34
N LEU A 276 6.95 0.28 -11.45
CA LEU A 276 6.64 0.54 -10.06
C LEU A 276 7.87 0.99 -9.25
N ILE A 277 9.09 0.71 -9.72
CA ILE A 277 10.31 0.97 -8.93
C ILE A 277 10.59 2.45 -8.72
N ASP A 278 10.10 3.33 -9.59
CA ASP A 278 10.43 4.75 -9.60
C ASP A 278 9.25 5.62 -10.04
N CYS A 279 8.78 6.50 -9.15
CA CYS A 279 7.66 7.38 -9.42
C CYS A 279 8.02 8.60 -10.28
N ARG A 280 9.32 8.90 -10.45
CA ARG A 280 9.81 10.10 -11.14
C ARG A 280 9.76 9.98 -12.67
N GLY A 281 9.71 8.76 -13.18
CA GLY A 281 9.77 8.49 -14.61
C GLY A 281 8.45 8.03 -15.22
N HIS A 282 8.36 8.18 -16.54
CA HIS A 282 7.39 7.51 -17.40
C HIS A 282 8.12 6.47 -18.26
N PRO A 283 8.55 5.33 -17.68
CA PRO A 283 9.28 4.31 -18.41
C PRO A 283 8.45 3.67 -19.53
N ALA A 284 9.14 3.20 -20.56
CA ALA A 284 8.59 2.34 -21.61
C ALA A 284 8.49 0.88 -21.11
N PRO A 285 7.64 0.03 -21.72
CA PRO A 285 7.58 -1.37 -21.37
C PRO A 285 8.92 -2.04 -21.69
N ALA A 286 9.34 -2.97 -20.82
CA ALA A 286 10.56 -3.74 -20.99
C ALA A 286 10.23 -5.19 -21.42
N PRO A 287 11.21 -5.96 -21.94
CA PRO A 287 11.00 -7.38 -22.21
C PRO A 287 10.58 -8.13 -20.95
N VAL A 288 9.60 -9.02 -21.06
CA VAL A 288 9.01 -9.75 -19.91
C VAL A 288 10.07 -10.49 -19.09
N GLU A 289 11.05 -11.13 -19.74
CA GLU A 289 12.14 -11.81 -19.03
C GLU A 289 13.01 -10.85 -18.21
N THR A 290 13.25 -9.64 -18.71
CA THR A 290 13.95 -8.59 -17.96
C THR A 290 13.14 -8.13 -16.75
N VAL A 291 11.82 -7.94 -16.92
CA VAL A 291 10.94 -7.54 -15.81
C VAL A 291 10.88 -8.63 -14.75
N LYS A 292 10.71 -9.89 -15.15
CA LYS A 292 10.67 -11.04 -14.25
C LYS A 292 11.97 -11.18 -13.44
N ALA A 293 13.12 -11.09 -14.11
CA ALA A 293 14.41 -11.13 -13.43
C ALA A 293 14.57 -9.96 -12.44
N LEU A 294 14.18 -8.74 -12.83
CA LEU A 294 14.19 -7.58 -11.95
C LEU A 294 13.27 -7.77 -10.74
N THR A 295 12.04 -8.26 -10.93
CA THR A 295 11.10 -8.53 -9.84
C THR A 295 11.66 -9.53 -8.84
N GLN A 296 12.27 -10.62 -9.31
CA GLN A 296 12.92 -11.61 -8.45
C GLN A 296 14.10 -10.99 -7.68
N ALA A 297 14.94 -10.20 -8.34
CA ALA A 297 16.07 -9.51 -7.70
C ALA A 297 15.63 -8.44 -6.69
N CYS A 298 14.53 -7.71 -6.95
CA CYS A 298 13.93 -6.79 -5.98
C CYS A 298 13.43 -7.52 -4.74
N ALA A 299 12.77 -8.68 -4.91
CA ALA A 299 12.31 -9.49 -3.80
C ALA A 299 13.47 -10.03 -2.95
N ALA A 300 14.53 -10.53 -3.58
CA ALA A 300 15.73 -11.00 -2.91
C ALA A 300 16.45 -9.86 -2.15
N THR A 301 16.62 -8.70 -2.80
CA THR A 301 17.18 -7.49 -2.18
C THR A 301 16.38 -7.07 -0.95
N CYS A 302 15.05 -6.98 -1.06
CA CYS A 302 14.20 -6.64 0.07
C CYS A 302 14.32 -7.65 1.21
N ALA A 303 14.38 -8.96 0.91
CA ALA A 303 14.55 -10.00 1.92
C ALA A 303 15.90 -9.87 2.65
N ALA A 304 16.99 -9.59 1.94
CA ALA A 304 18.30 -9.36 2.54
C ALA A 304 18.30 -8.12 3.45
N MET A 305 17.69 -7.02 3.01
CA MET A 305 17.53 -5.82 3.83
C MET A 305 16.69 -6.07 5.08
N GLU A 306 15.61 -6.83 4.97
CA GLU A 306 14.75 -7.17 6.10
C GLU A 306 15.44 -8.08 7.12
N ALA A 307 16.23 -9.05 6.65
CA ALA A 307 17.07 -9.86 7.50
C ALA A 307 18.08 -8.98 8.28
N ALA A 308 18.71 -8.00 7.60
CA ALA A 308 19.60 -7.05 8.25
C ALA A 308 18.87 -6.13 9.24
N ILE A 309 17.63 -5.73 8.95
CA ILE A 309 16.80 -4.91 9.84
C ILE A 309 16.47 -5.67 11.13
N ALA A 310 16.12 -6.95 11.01
CA ALA A 310 15.74 -7.82 12.12
C ALA A 310 16.94 -8.28 12.98
N ALA A 311 18.15 -8.23 12.45
CA ALA A 311 19.35 -8.65 13.15
C ALA A 311 19.69 -7.72 14.34
N ALA A 312 20.22 -8.31 15.42
CA ALA A 312 20.79 -7.56 16.54
C ALA A 312 21.95 -6.66 16.08
N ALA A 313 22.83 -7.24 15.25
CA ALA A 313 23.91 -6.56 14.54
C ALA A 313 23.69 -6.70 13.03
N PRO A 314 23.28 -5.63 12.32
CA PRO A 314 23.07 -5.68 10.88
C PRO A 314 24.35 -6.00 10.10
N ASP A 315 24.29 -7.00 9.21
CA ASP A 315 25.36 -7.32 8.26
C ASP A 315 24.98 -6.78 6.87
N MET A 316 25.80 -5.89 6.32
CA MET A 316 25.57 -5.28 5.01
C MET A 316 26.07 -6.14 3.85
N MET A 317 26.90 -7.16 4.10
CA MET A 317 27.50 -7.95 3.01
C MET A 317 26.45 -8.64 2.13
N PRO A 318 25.42 -9.33 2.68
CA PRO A 318 24.37 -9.93 1.85
C PRO A 318 23.55 -8.86 1.11
N VAL A 319 23.27 -7.73 1.77
CA VAL A 319 22.51 -6.62 1.17
C VAL A 319 23.26 -6.03 -0.04
N LEU A 320 24.56 -5.78 0.10
CA LEU A 320 25.40 -5.24 -0.97
C LEU A 320 25.54 -6.22 -2.14
N ALA A 321 25.60 -7.53 -1.87
CA ALA A 321 25.63 -8.55 -2.92
C ALA A 321 24.34 -8.54 -3.76
N GLU A 322 23.17 -8.51 -3.11
CA GLU A 322 21.88 -8.43 -3.81
C GLU A 322 21.70 -7.12 -4.58
N LEU A 323 22.10 -5.99 -3.99
CA LEU A 323 22.09 -4.69 -4.69
C LEU A 323 23.00 -4.68 -5.93
N ALA A 324 24.19 -5.29 -5.84
CA ALA A 324 25.09 -5.42 -6.97
C ALA A 324 24.51 -6.30 -8.10
N ALA A 325 23.81 -7.38 -7.74
CA ALA A 325 23.11 -8.24 -8.69
C ALA A 325 21.89 -7.54 -9.34
N LEU A 326 21.18 -6.69 -8.59
CA LEU A 326 20.06 -5.91 -9.08
C LEU A 326 20.47 -4.80 -10.07
N ARG A 327 21.66 -4.21 -9.86
CA ARG A 327 22.18 -3.08 -10.63
C ARG A 327 22.09 -3.23 -12.17
N PRO A 328 22.60 -4.32 -12.81
CA PRO A 328 22.49 -4.49 -14.27
C PRO A 328 21.04 -4.61 -14.76
N LEU A 329 20.13 -5.16 -13.94
CA LEU A 329 18.71 -5.29 -14.29
C LEU A 329 18.01 -3.93 -14.26
N VAL A 330 18.34 -3.09 -13.27
CA VAL A 330 17.87 -1.71 -13.20
C VAL A 330 18.38 -0.89 -14.38
N LEU A 331 19.67 -1.03 -14.75
CA LEU A 331 20.21 -0.39 -15.95
C LEU A 331 19.45 -0.78 -17.21
N ALA A 332 19.09 -2.06 -17.36
CA ALA A 332 18.37 -2.57 -18.53
C ALA A 332 16.90 -2.12 -18.59
N ALA A 333 16.19 -2.12 -17.46
CA ALA A 333 14.75 -1.86 -17.42
C ALA A 333 14.38 -0.39 -17.17
N THR A 334 15.16 0.32 -16.36
CA THR A 334 14.85 1.66 -15.85
C THR A 334 16.13 2.45 -15.52
N PRO A 335 16.95 2.80 -16.53
CA PRO A 335 18.27 3.38 -16.34
C PRO A 335 18.26 4.68 -15.52
N GLN A 336 17.18 5.45 -15.55
CA GLN A 336 17.01 6.67 -14.74
C GLN A 336 17.02 6.41 -13.22
N THR A 337 16.75 5.18 -12.79
CA THR A 337 16.74 4.79 -11.37
C THR A 337 18.15 4.46 -10.86
N LEU A 338 19.08 4.12 -11.76
CA LEU A 338 20.43 3.67 -11.41
C LEU A 338 21.20 4.63 -10.50
N PRO A 339 21.22 5.96 -10.71
CA PRO A 339 21.95 6.87 -9.82
C PRO A 339 21.47 6.82 -8.38
N ALA A 340 20.18 6.55 -8.15
CA ALA A 340 19.61 6.47 -6.82
C ALA A 340 19.93 5.13 -6.14
N LEU A 341 20.00 4.04 -6.92
CA LEU A 341 20.48 2.74 -6.45
C LEU A 341 21.96 2.81 -6.06
N ASP A 342 22.79 3.43 -6.90
CA ASP A 342 24.23 3.58 -6.66
C ASP A 342 24.50 4.39 -5.39
N ASP A 343 23.78 5.49 -5.15
CA ASP A 343 23.93 6.27 -3.92
C ASP A 343 23.54 5.48 -2.66
N LEU A 344 22.50 4.63 -2.72
CA LEU A 344 22.19 3.73 -1.61
C LEU A 344 23.32 2.73 -1.36
N ILE A 345 23.85 2.10 -2.42
CA ILE A 345 24.97 1.16 -2.35
C ILE A 345 26.17 1.83 -1.69
N ASP A 346 26.53 3.04 -2.12
CA ASP A 346 27.68 3.77 -1.60
C ASP A 346 27.49 4.14 -0.11
N VAL A 347 26.29 4.55 0.31
CA VAL A 347 25.99 4.80 1.73
C VAL A 347 26.17 3.52 2.56
N LEU A 348 25.61 2.40 2.10
CA LEU A 348 25.66 1.14 2.85
C LEU A 348 27.08 0.55 2.89
N ALA A 349 27.85 0.66 1.80
CA ALA A 349 29.23 0.16 1.73
C ALA A 349 30.21 0.98 2.60
N SER A 350 29.94 2.28 2.75
CA SER A 350 30.76 3.18 3.59
C SER A 350 30.39 3.12 5.07
N TRP A 351 29.20 2.62 5.42
CA TRP A 351 28.74 2.54 6.81
C TRP A 351 29.61 1.63 7.68
N ARG A 352 29.78 2.02 8.95
CA ARG A 352 30.47 1.24 9.99
C ARG A 352 29.60 1.14 11.25
N PRO A 353 29.65 0.02 11.99
CA PRO A 353 28.92 -0.12 13.25
C PRO A 353 29.22 1.03 14.23
N GLY A 354 28.17 1.64 14.77
CA GLY A 354 28.27 2.79 15.68
C GLY A 354 28.30 4.16 15.00
N GLU A 355 28.46 4.21 13.68
CA GLU A 355 28.40 5.45 12.91
C GLU A 355 26.99 5.69 12.36
N ARG A 356 26.64 6.96 12.16
CA ARG A 356 25.43 7.33 11.42
C ARG A 356 25.74 7.25 9.92
N PRO A 357 24.87 6.62 9.09
CA PRO A 357 25.00 6.70 7.65
C PRO A 357 25.09 8.16 7.18
N ARG A 358 25.94 8.44 6.18
CA ARG A 358 25.96 9.76 5.55
C ARG A 358 24.59 10.08 4.93
N PRO A 359 24.20 11.36 4.79
CA PRO A 359 23.01 11.73 4.02
C PRO A 359 23.08 11.22 2.59
N THR A 360 21.93 10.80 2.06
CA THR A 360 21.78 10.44 0.64
C THR A 360 21.52 11.68 -0.22
N SER A 361 21.84 11.57 -1.51
CA SER A 361 21.62 12.59 -2.52
C SER A 361 20.55 12.16 -3.54
N THR A 362 20.89 11.29 -4.48
CA THR A 362 20.01 10.79 -5.54
C THR A 362 19.01 9.75 -5.04
N PHE A 363 19.31 9.06 -3.93
CA PHE A 363 18.36 8.17 -3.25
C PHE A 363 17.24 8.94 -2.54
N THR A 364 17.50 10.17 -2.07
CA THR A 364 16.54 11.01 -1.34
C THR A 364 15.20 11.18 -2.07
N PRO A 365 15.15 11.60 -3.35
CA PRO A 365 13.92 11.71 -4.12
C PRO A 365 13.42 10.39 -4.73
N TRP A 366 14.14 9.27 -4.59
CA TRP A 366 13.75 8.00 -5.20
C TRP A 366 12.68 7.30 -4.36
N PHE A 367 11.43 7.37 -4.82
CA PHE A 367 10.30 6.63 -4.29
C PHE A 367 9.77 5.69 -5.36
N GLY A 368 9.31 4.51 -4.95
CA GLY A 368 8.55 3.67 -5.85
C GLY A 368 7.10 4.15 -5.93
N ARG A 369 6.28 3.44 -6.71
CA ARG A 369 4.82 3.60 -6.75
C ARG A 369 4.16 2.86 -5.58
N GLY A 370 4.77 2.99 -4.40
CA GLY A 370 4.34 2.56 -3.06
C GLY A 370 3.27 1.48 -3.01
N GLN A 371 2.06 1.86 -2.58
CA GLN A 371 0.85 1.04 -2.63
C GLN A 371 0.17 1.20 -4.00
N GLN A 372 -0.19 0.08 -4.61
CA GLN A 372 -1.01 0.05 -5.82
C GLN A 372 -2.47 -0.21 -5.44
N TYR A 373 -3.38 0.38 -6.20
CA TYR A 373 -4.82 0.18 -6.05
C TYR A 373 -5.34 -0.75 -7.14
N LEU A 374 -6.29 -1.60 -6.76
CA LEU A 374 -6.99 -2.53 -7.64
C LEU A 374 -8.49 -2.38 -7.42
N THR A 375 -9.24 -2.33 -8.52
CA THR A 375 -10.69 -2.46 -8.49
C THR A 375 -11.11 -3.70 -9.26
N LEU A 376 -11.95 -4.52 -8.64
CA LEU A 376 -12.51 -5.75 -9.18
C LEU A 376 -14.04 -5.67 -9.14
N VAL A 377 -14.72 -6.26 -10.13
CA VAL A 377 -16.19 -6.41 -10.14
C VAL A 377 -16.51 -7.88 -9.89
N ARG A 378 -17.43 -8.14 -8.95
CA ARG A 378 -17.91 -9.49 -8.70
C ARG A 378 -18.83 -9.92 -9.84
N ARG A 379 -18.57 -11.08 -10.44
CA ARG A 379 -19.40 -11.65 -11.51
C ARG A 379 -20.82 -11.89 -11.01
N GLU A 380 -21.79 -11.59 -11.85
CA GLU A 380 -23.16 -12.04 -11.66
C GLU A 380 -23.25 -13.52 -12.05
N ALA A 381 -24.01 -14.31 -11.30
CA ALA A 381 -24.43 -15.60 -11.79
C ALA A 381 -25.47 -15.32 -12.88
N PHE A 382 -25.08 -15.42 -14.15
CA PHE A 382 -26.05 -15.49 -15.23
C PHE A 382 -26.84 -16.79 -15.04
N ALA A 383 -28.09 -16.66 -14.63
CA ALA A 383 -29.02 -17.76 -14.43
C ALA A 383 -29.52 -18.33 -15.76
#